data_AF-A0A645E2G1-F1
#
_entry.id   AF-A0A645E2G1-F1
#
_cell.length_a   1.000
_cell.length_b   1.000
_cell.length_c   1.000
_cell.angle_alpha   90.00
_cell.angle_beta   90.00
_cell.angle_gamma   90.00
#
_symmetry.space_group_name_H-M   'P 1'
#
loop_
_entity.id
_entity.type
_entity.pdbx_description
1 polymer ?
#
loop_
_entity_poly.entity_id
_entity_poly.type
_entity_poly.pdbx_seq_one_letter_code
_entity_poly.pdbx_strand_id
1 'polypeptide(L)'
;MIDKLFEKCGGRPEYVYSVEEDQAVAGLAGAGFGIAVVPNMPVLNYMPVKIIQIEKPTWERVFYMATLKNVYQAPVINEFRKYVIEHADL
;
A
#
# COMPACT_ATOMS: atom_id res chain seq x y z
N MET A 1 8.52 2.94 -3.71
CA MET A 1 7.37 3.88 -3.50
C MET A 1 7.67 4.79 -2.33
N ILE A 2 7.89 4.20 -1.16
CA ILE A 2 8.37 4.86 0.06
C ILE A 2 9.66 5.67 -0.19
N ASP A 3 10.56 5.22 -1.05
CA ASP A 3 11.79 5.98 -1.37
C ASP A 3 11.51 7.37 -1.96
N LYS A 4 10.46 7.50 -2.79
CA LYS A 4 10.04 8.78 -3.36
C LYS A 4 9.41 9.71 -2.32
N LEU A 5 8.74 9.14 -1.31
CA LEU A 5 8.24 9.90 -0.17
C LEU A 5 9.42 10.48 0.62
N PHE A 6 10.43 9.66 0.92
CA PHE A 6 11.62 10.10 1.63
C PHE A 6 12.42 11.15 0.85
N GLU A 7 12.63 10.96 -0.45
CA GLU A 7 13.28 11.97 -1.31
C GLU A 7 12.57 13.33 -1.26
N LYS A 8 11.23 13.34 -1.27
CA LYS A 8 10.43 14.58 -1.12
C LYS A 8 10.56 15.22 0.26
N CYS A 9 10.89 14.45 1.30
CA CYS A 9 11.12 14.93 2.66
C CYS A 9 12.55 15.44 2.91
N GLY A 10 13.40 15.47 1.87
CA GLY A 10 14.77 16.00 1.98
C GLY A 10 15.84 14.96 2.26
N GLY A 11 15.54 13.65 2.17
CA GLY A 11 16.54 12.60 2.29
C GLY A 11 15.98 11.25 2.71
N ARG A 12 16.84 10.22 2.77
CA ARG A 12 16.46 8.88 3.23
C ARG A 12 16.88 8.69 4.68
N PRO A 13 16.01 8.14 5.55
CA PRO A 13 16.42 7.74 6.89
C PRO A 13 17.45 6.61 6.80
N GLU A 14 18.31 6.49 7.81
CA GLU A 14 19.13 5.30 7.98
C GLU A 14 18.21 4.14 8.36
N TYR A 15 18.13 3.12 7.50
CA TYR A 15 17.42 1.89 7.79
C TYR A 15 18.42 0.74 7.88
N VAL A 16 18.23 -0.12 8.88
CA VAL A 16 19.11 -1.28 9.12
C VAL A 16 18.58 -2.52 8.39
N TYR A 17 17.27 -2.61 8.19
CA TYR A 17 16.60 -3.77 7.59
C TYR A 17 15.46 -3.34 6.67
N SER A 18 15.28 -4.08 5.58
CA SER A 18 14.14 -3.98 4.69
C SER A 18 13.50 -5.36 4.56
N VAL A 19 12.19 -5.45 4.75
CA VAL A 19 11.41 -6.69 4.66
C VAL A 19 10.30 -6.45 3.66
N GLU A 20 10.09 -7.41 2.75
CA GLU A 20 9.13 -7.26 1.63
C GLU A 20 7.67 -7.31 2.08
N GLU A 21 7.39 -8.03 3.16
CA GLU A 21 6.02 -8.26 3.62
C GLU A 21 5.59 -7.23 4.67
N ASP A 22 4.63 -6.37 4.32
CA ASP A 22 4.17 -5.26 5.16
C ASP A 22 3.69 -5.73 6.56
N GLN A 23 3.06 -6.91 6.65
CA GLN A 23 2.59 -7.48 7.90
C GLN A 23 3.74 -7.91 8.82
N ALA A 24 4.81 -8.47 8.26
CA ALA A 24 5.98 -8.87 9.02
C ALA A 24 6.69 -7.64 9.62
N VAL A 25 6.80 -6.55 8.85
CA VAL A 25 7.35 -5.28 9.32
C VAL A 25 6.53 -4.71 10.48
N ALA A 26 5.20 -4.70 10.36
CA ALA A 26 4.31 -4.22 11.42
C ALA A 26 4.43 -5.09 12.70
N GLY A 27 4.56 -6.42 12.53
CA GLY A 27 4.81 -7.34 13.65
C GLY A 27 6.11 -7.05 14.38
N LEU A 28 7.19 -6.77 13.65
CA LEU A 28 8.48 -6.37 14.24
C LEU A 28 8.37 -5.05 15.02
N ALA A 29 7.70 -4.04 14.44
CA ALA A 29 7.45 -2.78 15.13
C ALA A 29 6.64 -2.98 16.42
N GLY A 30 5.61 -3.82 16.38
CA GLY A 30 4.80 -4.18 17.55
C GLY A 30 5.56 -4.98 18.61
N ALA A 31 6.59 -5.71 18.22
CA ALA A 31 7.52 -6.40 19.12
C ALA A 31 8.60 -5.47 19.71
N GLY A 32 8.56 -4.16 19.40
CA GLY A 32 9.51 -3.17 19.93
C GLY A 32 10.82 -3.07 19.14
N PHE A 33 10.88 -3.62 17.92
CA PHE A 33 12.08 -3.58 17.08
C PHE A 33 12.38 -2.18 16.54
N GLY A 34 11.39 -1.27 16.52
CA GLY A 34 11.57 0.11 16.09
C GLY A 34 10.30 0.70 15.46
N ILE A 35 10.50 1.60 14.49
CA ILE A 35 9.43 2.30 13.77
C ILE A 35 9.37 1.77 12.34
N ALA A 36 8.15 1.60 11.82
CA ALA A 36 7.90 1.16 10.46
C ALA A 36 7.06 2.17 9.68
N VAL A 37 7.33 2.29 8.39
CA VAL A 37 6.48 3.02 7.44
C VAL A 37 5.83 1.99 6.52
N VAL A 38 4.52 1.80 6.67
CA VAL A 38 3.72 0.81 5.92
C VAL A 38 2.41 1.45 5.44
N PRO A 39 1.75 0.89 4.41
CA PRO A 39 0.39 1.31 4.04
C PRO A 39 -0.58 1.11 5.21
N ASN A 40 -1.63 1.96 5.27
CA ASN A 40 -2.70 1.75 6.24
C ASN A 40 -3.54 0.52 5.83
N MET A 41 -3.36 -0.59 6.54
CA MET A 41 -4.05 -1.85 6.28
C MET A 41 -4.96 -2.22 7.45
N PRO A 42 -6.14 -2.83 7.22
CA PRO A 42 -7.07 -3.21 8.29
C PRO A 42 -6.45 -4.06 9.39
N VAL A 43 -5.45 -4.89 9.07
CA VAL A 43 -4.73 -5.75 10.02
C VAL A 43 -4.03 -4.96 11.13
N LEU A 44 -3.59 -3.72 10.85
CA LEU A 44 -2.87 -2.89 11.83
C LEU A 44 -3.73 -2.56 13.05
N ASN A 45 -5.05 -2.51 12.90
CA ASN A 45 -5.99 -2.24 14.00
C ASN A 45 -6.01 -3.35 15.07
N TYR A 46 -5.52 -4.54 14.73
CA TYR A 46 -5.48 -5.70 15.63
C TYR A 46 -4.05 -6.04 16.09
N MET A 47 -3.06 -5.27 15.65
CA MET A 47 -1.66 -5.45 16.03
C MET A 47 -1.29 -4.53 17.20
N PRO A 48 -0.33 -4.91 18.07
CA PRO A 48 0.13 -4.09 19.19
C PRO A 48 1.03 -2.94 18.72
N VAL A 49 0.52 -2.08 17.82
CA VAL A 49 1.24 -0.95 17.24
C VAL A 49 0.48 0.35 17.46
N LYS A 50 1.21 1.46 17.58
CA LYS A 50 0.61 2.80 17.58
C LYS A 50 0.71 3.39 16.18
N ILE A 51 -0.43 3.67 15.57
CA ILE A 51 -0.50 4.23 14.21
C ILE A 51 -0.29 5.75 14.29
N ILE A 52 0.64 6.26 13.49
CA ILE A 52 0.88 7.69 13.28
C ILE A 52 0.57 7.98 11.81
N GLN A 53 -0.41 8.85 11.55
CA GLN A 53 -0.74 9.24 10.18
C GLN A 53 0.31 10.22 9.64
N ILE A 54 0.76 9.98 8.40
CA ILE A 54 1.70 10.85 7.70
C ILE A 54 0.89 11.96 7.02
N GLU A 55 1.00 13.20 7.51
CA GLU A 55 0.27 14.35 6.95
C GLU A 55 0.88 14.86 5.64
N LYS A 56 2.20 14.80 5.51
CA LYS A 56 2.96 15.32 4.36
C LYS A 56 4.19 14.46 4.04
N PRO A 57 4.57 14.34 2.77
CA PRO A 57 3.85 14.81 1.58
C PRO A 57 2.64 13.91 1.27
N THR A 58 1.58 14.50 0.72
CA THR A 58 0.43 13.74 0.25
C THR A 58 0.86 12.77 -0.84
N TRP A 59 0.43 11.53 -0.68
CA TRP A 59 0.70 10.43 -1.58
C TRP A 59 -0.64 9.84 -2.02
N GLU A 60 -0.89 9.82 -3.32
CA GLU A 60 -2.05 9.17 -3.91
C GLU A 60 -1.63 7.80 -4.43
N ARG A 61 -2.20 6.74 -3.85
CA ARG A 61 -2.07 5.39 -4.40
C ARG A 61 -3.16 5.20 -5.45
N VAL A 62 -2.79 5.36 -6.72
CA VAL A 62 -3.74 5.09 -7.81
C VAL A 62 -3.66 3.62 -8.20
N PHE A 63 -4.78 2.91 -8.05
CA PHE A 63 -4.92 1.55 -8.56
C PHE A 63 -5.48 1.59 -9.98
N TYR A 64 -4.93 0.74 -10.85
CA TYR A 64 -5.36 0.65 -12.25
C TYR A 64 -5.76 -0.78 -12.58
N MET A 65 -6.85 -0.92 -13.32
CA MET A 65 -7.21 -2.17 -13.99
C MET A 65 -6.67 -2.15 -15.42
N ALA A 66 -5.71 -3.02 -15.73
CA ALA A 66 -5.16 -3.15 -17.07
C ALA A 66 -5.95 -4.18 -17.89
N THR A 67 -6.31 -3.84 -19.13
CA THR A 67 -6.96 -4.76 -20.08
C THR A 67 -6.32 -4.66 -21.46
N LEU A 68 -6.27 -5.78 -22.19
CA LEU A 68 -5.77 -5.80 -23.56
C LEU A 68 -6.80 -5.14 -24.49
N LYS A 69 -6.33 -4.18 -25.28
CA LYS A 69 -7.12 -3.53 -26.34
C LYS A 69 -7.09 -4.40 -27.60
N ASN A 70 -8.14 -4.30 -28.42
CA ASN A 70 -8.23 -4.93 -29.75
C ASN A 70 -8.18 -6.46 -29.75
N VAL A 71 -8.57 -7.09 -28.65
CA VAL A 71 -8.78 -8.53 -28.55
C VAL A 71 -10.25 -8.80 -28.25
N TYR A 72 -10.77 -9.94 -28.71
CA TYR A 72 -12.10 -10.37 -28.30
C TYR A 72 -12.14 -10.51 -26.78
N GLN A 73 -13.05 -9.76 -26.13
CA GLN A 73 -13.34 -9.92 -24.72
C GLN A 73 -14.69 -10.63 -24.59
N ALA A 74 -14.66 -11.84 -24.02
CA ALA A 74 -15.88 -12.58 -23.73
C ALA A 74 -16.80 -11.73 -22.83
N PRO A 75 -18.14 -11.86 -22.95
CA PRO A 75 -19.07 -11.07 -22.13
C PRO A 75 -18.78 -11.11 -20.64
N VAL A 76 -18.35 -12.27 -20.11
CA VAL A 76 -17.95 -12.45 -18.70
C VAL A 76 -16.80 -11.53 -18.26
N ILE A 77 -15.88 -11.20 -19.17
CA ILE A 77 -14.77 -10.27 -18.89
C ILE A 77 -15.32 -8.85 -18.70
N ASN A 78 -16.32 -8.44 -19.50
CA ASN A 78 -16.95 -7.14 -19.35
C ASN A 78 -17.74 -7.05 -18.04
N GLU A 79 -18.49 -8.09 -17.68
CA GLU A 79 -19.19 -8.16 -16.39
C GLU A 79 -18.22 -8.10 -15.22
N PHE A 80 -17.10 -8.83 -15.28
CA PHE A 80 -16.07 -8.77 -14.25
C PHE A 80 -15.45 -7.37 -14.14
N ARG A 81 -15.12 -6.72 -15.26
CA ARG A 81 -14.61 -5.35 -15.27
C ARG A 81 -15.58 -4.38 -14.62
N LYS A 82 -16.87 -4.51 -14.93
CA LYS A 82 -17.94 -3.70 -14.33
C LYS A 82 -18.01 -3.92 -12.83
N TYR A 83 -18.03 -5.18 -12.39
CA TYR A 83 -18.03 -5.54 -10.98
C TYR A 83 -16.85 -4.91 -10.23
N VAL A 84 -15.62 -5.03 -10.77
CA VAL A 84 -14.43 -4.44 -10.15
C VAL A 84 -14.54 -2.92 -10.05
N ILE A 85 -15.05 -2.23 -11.08
CA ILE A 85 -15.24 -0.76 -11.03
C ILE A 85 -16.29 -0.36 -9.98
N GLU A 86 -17.35 -1.14 -9.83
CA GLU A 86 -18.45 -0.85 -8.90
C GLU A 86 -18.11 -1.18 -7.43
N HIS A 87 -17.18 -2.11 -7.19
CA HIS A 87 -16.88 -2.64 -5.85
C HIS A 87 -15.42 -2.44 -5.40
N ALA A 88 -14.58 -1.82 -6.21
CA ALA A 88 -13.25 -1.43 -5.75
C ALA A 88 -13.40 -0.29 -4.75
N ASP A 89 -13.15 -0.58 -3.47
CA ASP A 89 -12.91 0.44 -2.45
C ASP A 89 -11.57 1.11 -2.78
N LEU A 90 -11.63 2.19 -3.57
CA LEU A 90 -10.51 3.03 -4.00
C LEU A 90 -10.26 4.19 -3.03
#